data_AF-A0A4D6LVH7-F1
#
_entry.id   AF-A0A4D6LVH7-F1
#
_cell.length_a   1.000
_cell.length_b   1.000
_cell.length_c   1.000
_cell.angle_alpha   90.00
_cell.angle_beta   90.00
_cell.angle_gamma   90.00
#
_symmetry.space_group_name_H-M   'P 1'
#
loop_
_entity.id
_entity.type
_entity.pdbx_description
1 polymer ?
#
loop_
_entity_poly.entity_id
_entity_poly.type
_entity_poly.pdbx_seq_one_letter_code
_entity_poly.pdbx_strand_id
1 'polypeptide(L)'
;MVLLKDIVPAAHNNIESKFIVLEKGSTALEGKNRICLTLVADETAAVHLQLWGDECNAFDSGDIIHLRKGIFSYQHGNLILRAGKRGKLEKSGEFVMSYVEIPNMSEIHWIPHATNSKYYIQDYWRSWRNKSDMVLLKDIVPAAHNNIESKFIVLEKGSTALEGKNRICLTLVADETAAVHLQLWGDECNAFDSGDIIHLRKGIFSYQHGNLILRAGKRGKLEKSGEFVMSYVEIPNMSEIHWIPHATNSKYYIQDYVISPHSRIFPPIP
;
A
#
# COMPACT_ATOMS: atom_id res chain seq x y z
N MET A 1 7.10 -1.12 -24.16
CA MET A 1 6.50 -0.16 -23.20
C MET A 1 7.14 -0.39 -21.85
N VAL A 2 7.44 0.69 -21.13
CA VAL A 2 7.92 0.66 -19.75
C VAL A 2 6.70 0.64 -18.82
N LEU A 3 6.70 -0.27 -17.85
CA LEU A 3 5.67 -0.33 -16.82
C LEU A 3 5.87 0.80 -15.81
N LEU A 4 4.78 1.32 -15.24
CA LEU A 4 4.82 2.49 -14.37
C LEU A 4 5.72 2.27 -13.14
N LYS A 5 5.71 1.07 -12.55
CA LYS A 5 6.58 0.73 -11.40
C LYS A 5 8.08 0.82 -11.73
N ASP A 6 8.43 0.62 -13.00
CA ASP A 6 9.81 0.56 -13.49
C ASP A 6 10.29 1.93 -14.00
N ILE A 7 9.45 2.97 -13.91
CA ILE A 7 9.86 4.34 -14.21
C ILE A 7 10.80 4.82 -13.11
N VAL A 8 12.05 5.12 -13.50
CA VAL A 8 13.08 5.64 -12.62
C VAL A 8 13.41 7.09 -12.99
N PRO A 9 13.65 7.96 -12.00
CA PRO A 9 14.11 9.29 -12.29
C PRO A 9 15.46 9.34 -13.01
N ALA A 10 15.55 9.84 -14.25
CA ALA A 10 16.79 10.29 -14.88
C ALA A 10 16.68 11.66 -15.61
N ALA A 11 17.80 12.32 -15.89
CA ALA A 11 17.83 13.67 -16.48
C ALA A 11 17.31 13.72 -17.95
N HIS A 12 17.31 12.59 -18.65
CA HIS A 12 16.83 12.47 -20.03
C HIS A 12 16.02 11.18 -20.14
N ASN A 13 14.69 11.27 -20.14
CA ASN A 13 13.84 10.09 -20.30
C ASN A 13 13.12 10.13 -21.64
N ASN A 14 12.99 8.95 -22.22
CA ASN A 14 12.18 8.67 -23.38
C ASN A 14 11.18 7.59 -22.98
N ILE A 15 10.26 7.94 -22.09
CA ILE A 15 9.29 6.97 -21.55
C ILE A 15 8.25 6.70 -22.63
N GLU A 16 8.03 5.43 -22.90
CA GLU A 16 6.91 4.97 -23.70
C GLU A 16 6.09 3.99 -22.86
N SER A 17 4.88 4.38 -22.49
CA SER A 17 4.03 3.62 -21.57
C SER A 17 2.56 3.79 -21.94
N LYS A 18 1.72 2.84 -21.52
CA LYS A 18 0.29 2.84 -21.77
C LYS A 18 -0.42 2.62 -20.44
N PHE A 19 -1.37 3.47 -20.12
CA PHE A 19 -2.03 3.47 -18.81
C PHE A 19 -3.48 3.94 -18.95
N ILE A 20 -4.32 3.50 -18.02
CA ILE A 20 -5.71 3.93 -17.89
C ILE A 20 -5.80 5.19 -17.01
N VAL A 21 -6.69 6.11 -17.37
CA VAL A 21 -7.04 7.26 -16.53
C VAL A 21 -8.00 6.80 -15.46
N LEU A 22 -7.63 6.96 -14.20
CA LEU A 22 -8.48 6.61 -13.06
C LEU A 22 -9.34 7.81 -12.64
N GLU A 23 -8.68 8.93 -12.34
CA GLU A 23 -9.33 10.12 -11.80
C GLU A 23 -8.74 11.40 -12.39
N LYS A 24 -9.61 12.39 -12.62
CA LYS A 24 -9.21 13.78 -12.86
C LYS A 24 -9.04 14.49 -11.53
N GLY A 25 -7.80 14.84 -11.23
CA GLY A 25 -7.44 15.63 -10.07
C GLY A 25 -7.60 17.12 -10.30
N SER A 26 -6.77 17.91 -9.62
CA SER A 26 -6.88 19.36 -9.58
C SER A 26 -6.51 20.03 -10.91
N THR A 27 -7.19 21.14 -11.18
CA THR A 27 -6.87 22.03 -12.30
C THR A 27 -6.26 23.32 -11.77
N ALA A 28 -5.16 23.76 -12.37
CA ALA A 28 -4.46 24.99 -12.02
C ALA A 28 -4.16 25.83 -13.27
N LEU A 29 -3.78 27.09 -13.05
CA LEU A 29 -3.26 27.98 -14.08
C LEU A 29 -1.78 28.26 -13.79
N GLU A 30 -0.91 27.99 -14.77
CA GLU A 30 0.49 28.41 -14.76
C GLU A 30 0.68 29.47 -15.84
N GLY A 31 0.71 30.74 -15.43
CA GLY A 31 0.65 31.87 -16.34
C GLY A 31 -0.69 31.94 -17.09
N LYS A 32 -0.64 31.76 -18.42
CA LYS A 32 -1.85 31.70 -19.28
C LYS A 32 -2.29 30.26 -19.59
N ASN A 33 -1.53 29.25 -19.18
CA ASN A 33 -1.78 27.87 -19.55
C ASN A 33 -2.53 27.14 -18.44
N ARG A 34 -3.60 26.42 -18.83
CA ARG A 34 -4.30 25.49 -17.96
C ARG A 34 -3.48 24.21 -17.78
N ILE A 35 -3.40 23.73 -16.55
CA ILE A 35 -2.75 22.48 -16.19
C ILE A 35 -3.75 21.61 -15.45
N CYS A 36 -3.78 20.32 -15.76
CA CYS A 36 -4.60 19.35 -15.05
C CYS A 36 -3.74 18.21 -14.57
N LEU A 37 -3.92 17.85 -13.31
CA LEU A 37 -3.31 16.67 -12.74
C LEU A 37 -4.31 15.52 -12.80
N THR A 38 -3.91 14.37 -13.33
CA THR A 38 -4.77 13.19 -13.42
C THR A 38 -4.03 11.99 -12.84
N LEU A 39 -4.74 11.12 -12.13
CA LEU A 39 -4.19 9.84 -11.69
C LEU A 39 -4.35 8.83 -12.82
N VAL A 40 -3.25 8.22 -13.22
CA VAL A 40 -3.23 7.15 -14.22
C VAL A 40 -2.58 5.90 -13.65
N ALA A 41 -2.95 4.73 -14.15
CA ALA A 41 -2.39 3.46 -13.69
C ALA A 41 -2.21 2.45 -14.82
N ASP A 42 -1.31 1.50 -14.60
CA ASP A 42 -1.19 0.26 -15.36
C ASP A 42 -1.25 -0.93 -14.39
N GLU A 43 -1.04 -2.15 -14.88
CA GLU A 43 -1.08 -3.36 -14.06
C GLU A 43 -0.03 -3.39 -12.91
N THR A 44 0.87 -2.41 -12.83
CA THR A 44 2.00 -2.41 -11.90
C THR A 44 2.04 -1.27 -10.89
N ALA A 45 1.51 -0.09 -11.22
CA ALA A 45 1.54 1.07 -10.35
C ALA A 45 0.58 2.16 -10.85
N ALA A 46 0.35 3.17 -10.02
CA ALA A 46 -0.25 4.44 -10.41
C ALA A 46 0.78 5.58 -10.44
N VAL A 47 0.49 6.64 -11.17
CA VAL A 47 1.29 7.88 -11.18
C VAL A 47 0.40 9.07 -11.52
N HIS A 48 0.72 10.23 -10.97
CA HIS A 48 0.15 11.49 -11.42
C HIS A 48 0.75 11.90 -12.77
N LEU A 49 -0.13 12.09 -13.74
CA LEU A 49 0.15 12.65 -15.05
C LEU A 49 -0.33 14.11 -15.11
N GLN A 50 0.54 14.99 -15.58
CA GLN A 50 0.24 16.39 -15.82
C GLN A 50 -0.07 16.63 -17.30
N LEU A 51 -1.24 17.20 -17.54
CA LEU A 51 -1.79 17.56 -18.85
C LEU A 51 -1.76 19.08 -19.04
N TRP A 52 -1.63 19.54 -20.28
CA TRP A 52 -1.54 20.96 -20.64
C TRP A 52 -2.64 21.41 -21.59
N GLY A 53 -3.22 22.57 -21.32
CA GLY A 53 -4.14 23.27 -22.22
C GLY A 53 -5.35 22.41 -22.58
N ASP A 54 -5.43 22.02 -23.84
CA ASP A 54 -6.52 21.23 -24.40
C ASP A 54 -6.47 19.75 -23.99
N GLU A 55 -5.29 19.23 -23.63
CA GLU A 55 -5.12 17.83 -23.17
C GLU A 55 -5.99 17.53 -21.94
N CYS A 56 -6.18 18.52 -21.07
CA CYS A 56 -7.08 18.47 -19.91
C CYS A 56 -8.51 18.05 -20.25
N ASN A 57 -9.02 18.42 -21.43
CA ASN A 57 -10.36 18.06 -21.89
C ASN A 57 -10.35 16.84 -22.81
N ALA A 58 -9.17 16.38 -23.25
CA ALA A 58 -9.04 15.37 -24.29
C ALA A 58 -9.14 13.93 -23.77
N PHE A 59 -9.00 13.74 -22.46
CA PHE A 59 -9.01 12.43 -21.81
C PHE A 59 -9.99 12.43 -20.66
N ASP A 60 -10.80 11.38 -20.54
CA ASP A 60 -11.74 11.14 -19.44
C ASP A 60 -11.35 9.90 -18.62
N SER A 61 -11.88 9.77 -17.40
CA SER A 61 -11.71 8.54 -16.60
C SER A 61 -12.18 7.32 -17.40
N GLY A 62 -11.38 6.26 -17.39
CA GLY A 62 -11.57 5.07 -18.20
C GLY A 62 -10.83 5.08 -19.55
N ASP A 63 -10.31 6.22 -19.98
CA ASP A 63 -9.53 6.31 -21.22
C ASP A 63 -8.16 5.65 -21.05
N ILE A 64 -7.71 4.96 -22.10
CA ILE A 64 -6.37 4.38 -22.16
C ILE A 64 -5.48 5.29 -22.99
N ILE A 65 -4.46 5.85 -22.36
CA ILE A 65 -3.52 6.78 -22.98
C ILE A 65 -2.22 6.06 -23.32
N HIS A 66 -1.74 6.24 -24.55
CA HIS A 66 -0.38 5.90 -24.97
C HIS A 66 0.50 7.15 -24.88
N LEU A 67 1.42 7.15 -23.92
CA LEU A 67 2.45 8.17 -23.79
C LEU A 67 3.68 7.76 -24.60
N ARG A 68 4.19 8.68 -25.44
CA ARG A 68 5.47 8.54 -26.15
C ARG A 68 6.40 9.69 -25.80
N LYS A 69 7.70 9.40 -25.69
CA LYS A 69 8.74 10.39 -25.35
C LYS A 69 8.37 11.19 -24.09
N GLY A 70 7.77 10.49 -23.14
CA GLY A 70 7.38 11.01 -21.84
C GLY A 70 8.59 11.35 -21.00
N ILE A 71 8.42 12.34 -20.14
CA ILE A 71 9.39 12.74 -19.14
C ILE A 71 8.67 12.78 -17.79
N PHE A 72 9.43 12.66 -16.70
CA PHE A 72 8.92 13.02 -15.39
C PHE A 72 9.69 14.23 -14.86
N SER A 73 9.16 14.86 -13.83
CA SER A 73 9.86 15.88 -13.05
C SER A 73 9.38 15.86 -11.60
N TYR A 74 10.25 16.23 -10.66
CA TYR A 74 9.85 16.50 -9.29
C TYR A 74 9.22 17.86 -9.16
N GLN A 75 7.99 17.90 -8.67
CA GLN A 75 7.33 19.13 -8.27
C GLN A 75 6.82 18.99 -6.84
N HIS A 76 7.25 19.90 -5.96
CA HIS A 76 6.86 19.93 -4.56
C HIS A 76 7.02 18.56 -3.83
N GLY A 77 8.08 17.81 -4.17
CA GLY A 77 8.36 16.51 -3.58
C GLY A 77 7.67 15.31 -4.24
N ASN A 78 6.80 15.54 -5.23
CA ASN A 78 6.09 14.47 -5.94
C ASN A 78 6.66 14.24 -7.34
N LEU A 79 6.74 12.99 -7.77
CA LEU A 79 7.10 12.64 -9.15
C LEU A 79 5.89 12.86 -10.07
N ILE A 80 6.05 13.70 -11.08
CA ILE A 80 4.98 14.03 -12.03
C ILE A 80 5.37 13.59 -13.43
N LEU A 81 4.58 12.69 -14.04
CA LEU A 81 4.72 12.27 -15.42
C LEU A 81 4.10 13.32 -16.36
N ARG A 82 4.68 13.55 -17.55
CA ARG A 82 4.14 14.49 -18.56
C ARG A 82 4.66 14.17 -19.96
N ALA A 83 3.92 14.61 -20.98
CA ALA A 83 4.48 14.76 -22.33
C ALA A 83 5.47 15.93 -22.32
N GLY A 84 6.76 15.67 -22.56
CA GLY A 84 7.75 16.74 -22.74
C GLY A 84 7.53 17.49 -24.06
N LYS A 85 8.38 18.48 -24.39
CA LYS A 85 8.29 19.24 -25.66
C LYS A 85 8.27 18.37 -26.93
N ARG A 86 8.81 17.15 -26.84
CA ARG A 86 8.84 16.15 -27.94
C ARG A 86 7.93 14.95 -27.67
N GLY A 87 7.23 14.97 -26.54
CA GLY A 87 6.32 13.93 -26.08
C GLY A 87 4.94 14.10 -26.69
N LYS A 88 4.18 13.01 -26.68
CA LYS A 88 2.78 13.02 -27.14
C LYS A 88 1.96 12.05 -26.29
N LEU A 89 0.74 12.46 -25.97
CA LEU A 89 -0.29 11.61 -25.40
C LEU A 89 -1.31 11.31 -26.49
N GLU A 90 -1.63 10.04 -26.71
CA GLU A 90 -2.62 9.60 -27.68
C GLU A 90 -3.64 8.69 -26.99
N LYS A 91 -4.94 8.96 -27.18
CA LYS A 91 -5.97 8.03 -26.75
C LYS A 91 -5.89 6.78 -27.63
N SER A 92 -5.83 5.63 -26.98
CA SER A 92 -5.51 4.34 -27.60
C SER A 92 -6.54 3.25 -27.30
N GLY A 93 -7.60 3.58 -26.56
CA GLY A 93 -8.70 2.71 -26.19
C GLY A 93 -9.47 3.23 -24.98
N GLU A 94 -10.46 2.47 -24.53
CA GLU A 94 -11.29 2.75 -23.35
C GLU A 94 -11.61 1.42 -22.61
N PHE A 95 -11.81 1.50 -21.29
CA PHE A 95 -12.49 0.53 -20.40
C PHE A 95 -11.86 -0.85 -20.11
N VAL A 96 -10.94 -1.40 -20.91
CA VAL A 96 -10.36 -2.74 -20.63
C VAL A 96 -8.84 -2.69 -20.53
N MET A 97 -8.33 -2.41 -19.33
CA MET A 97 -6.93 -2.54 -18.95
C MET A 97 -6.86 -2.98 -17.48
N SER A 98 -6.06 -4.00 -17.18
CA SER A 98 -5.74 -4.35 -15.80
C SER A 98 -4.92 -3.23 -15.16
N TYR A 99 -5.26 -2.81 -13.94
CA TYR A 99 -4.54 -1.75 -13.25
C TYR A 99 -4.45 -1.95 -11.75
N VAL A 100 -3.47 -1.31 -11.12
CA VAL A 100 -3.35 -1.19 -9.65
C VAL A 100 -3.11 0.27 -9.27
N GLU A 101 -3.79 0.73 -8.21
CA GLU A 101 -3.63 2.10 -7.71
C GLU A 101 -2.39 2.27 -6.82
N ILE A 102 -1.81 1.14 -6.37
CA ILE A 102 -0.69 1.08 -5.43
C ILE A 102 0.38 0.15 -6.01
N PRO A 103 1.67 0.55 -6.00
CA PRO A 103 2.19 1.80 -5.45
C PRO A 103 1.89 3.02 -6.32
N ASN A 104 1.69 4.19 -5.71
CA ASN A 104 1.62 5.47 -6.43
C ASN A 104 3.04 6.04 -6.57
N MET A 105 3.61 5.95 -7.77
CA MET A 105 4.96 6.41 -8.12
C MET A 105 5.19 7.89 -7.85
N SER A 106 4.13 8.70 -7.84
CA SER A 106 4.23 10.12 -7.53
C SER A 106 4.49 10.42 -6.08
N GLU A 107 4.05 9.54 -5.19
CA GLU A 107 4.19 9.72 -3.74
C GLU A 107 5.53 9.14 -3.26
N ILE A 108 6.13 8.22 -4.03
CA ILE A 108 7.45 7.66 -3.74
C ILE A 108 8.49 8.78 -3.59
N HIS A 109 9.21 8.75 -2.47
CA HIS A 109 10.39 9.58 -2.29
C HIS A 109 11.57 8.87 -2.96
N TRP A 110 12.33 9.59 -3.77
CA TRP A 110 13.47 9.01 -4.47
C TRP A 110 14.78 9.60 -3.97
N ILE A 111 15.75 8.73 -3.69
CA ILE A 111 17.07 9.15 -3.21
C ILE A 111 18.04 9.14 -4.40
N PRO A 112 18.77 10.24 -4.67
CA PRO A 112 19.85 10.23 -5.64
C PRO A 112 20.93 9.22 -5.23
N HIS A 113 21.40 8.40 -6.17
CA HIS A 113 22.44 7.41 -5.92
C HIS A 113 23.72 8.11 -5.43
N ALA A 114 24.29 7.61 -4.33
CA ALA A 114 25.37 8.28 -3.58
C ALA A 114 26.61 8.62 -4.43
N THR A 115 26.87 7.86 -5.49
CA THR A 115 28.02 8.03 -6.37
C THR A 115 27.67 8.55 -7.77
N ASN A 116 26.39 8.67 -8.11
CA ASN A 116 25.97 9.13 -9.43
C ASN A 116 24.57 9.75 -9.38
N SER A 117 24.51 11.08 -9.38
CA SER A 117 23.27 11.87 -9.32
C SER A 117 22.33 11.70 -10.52
N LYS A 118 22.73 10.93 -11.55
CA LYS A 118 21.85 10.55 -12.67
C LYS A 118 21.02 9.29 -12.39
N TYR A 119 21.37 8.50 -11.37
CA TYR A 119 20.62 7.32 -10.95
C TYR A 119 19.90 7.62 -9.64
N TYR A 120 18.68 7.13 -9.50
CA TYR A 120 17.85 7.30 -8.31
C TYR A 120 17.42 5.94 -7.81
N ILE A 121 17.47 5.74 -6.49
CA ILE A 121 16.95 4.56 -5.83
C ILE A 121 15.57 4.88 -5.27
N GLN A 122 14.64 3.93 -5.39
CA GLN A 122 13.31 4.03 -4.81
C GLN A 122 13.45 3.97 -3.29
N ASP A 123 13.10 5.05 -2.60
CA ASP A 123 12.96 5.07 -1.14
C ASP A 123 11.48 4.98 -0.79
N TYR A 124 10.96 3.77 -0.98
CA TYR A 124 9.58 3.40 -0.65
C TYR A 124 9.17 3.85 0.77
N TRP A 125 10.11 4.04 1.68
CA TRP A 125 9.88 4.28 3.11
C TRP A 125 9.48 5.72 3.48
N ARG A 126 9.64 6.72 2.59
CA ARG A 126 9.33 8.13 2.90
C ARG A 126 7.97 8.62 2.37
N SER A 127 7.41 8.00 1.34
CA SER A 127 6.08 8.30 0.78
C SER A 127 4.96 8.15 1.82
N TRP A 128 5.02 7.07 2.58
CA TRP A 128 4.01 6.69 3.58
C TRP A 128 4.09 7.50 4.87
N ARG A 129 5.13 8.32 5.06
CA ARG A 129 5.29 9.12 6.29
C ARG A 129 4.34 10.31 6.40
N ASN A 130 3.70 10.74 5.31
CA ASN A 130 2.88 11.96 5.32
C ASN A 130 1.36 11.73 5.30
N LYS A 131 0.90 10.51 5.57
CA LYS A 131 -0.51 10.25 5.92
C LYS A 131 -0.57 9.46 7.24
N SER A 132 -0.15 10.14 8.32
CA SER A 132 -0.38 9.82 9.74
C SER A 132 -0.09 8.38 10.20
N ASP A 133 1.03 8.16 10.91
CA ASP A 133 1.35 7.05 11.86
C ASP A 133 0.94 5.60 11.52
N MET A 134 0.45 5.31 10.31
CA MET A 134 -0.03 3.99 9.91
C MET A 134 1.16 3.10 9.55
N VAL A 135 1.25 1.98 10.26
CA VAL A 135 2.27 0.95 10.12
C VAL A 135 1.71 -0.16 9.24
N LEU A 136 2.46 -0.50 8.18
CA LEU A 136 2.17 -1.65 7.32
C LEU A 136 2.40 -2.95 8.10
N LEU A 137 1.61 -3.98 7.82
CA LEU A 137 1.67 -5.24 8.55
C LEU A 137 3.06 -5.89 8.45
N LYS A 138 3.75 -5.82 7.30
CA LYS A 138 5.12 -6.35 7.19
C LYS A 138 6.13 -5.69 8.15
N ASP A 139 5.83 -4.46 8.59
CA ASP A 139 6.73 -3.63 9.40
C ASP A 139 6.40 -3.69 10.90
N ILE A 140 5.38 -4.45 11.31
CA ILE A 140 5.09 -4.67 12.73
C ILE A 140 6.14 -5.60 13.36
N VAL A 141 6.52 -5.30 14.59
CA VAL A 141 7.50 -6.07 15.35
C VAL A 141 6.89 -6.44 16.70
N PRO A 142 7.10 -7.67 17.22
CA PRO A 142 6.58 -8.03 18.54
C PRO A 142 7.06 -7.08 19.62
N ALA A 143 6.14 -6.52 20.41
CA ALA A 143 6.49 -5.82 21.64
C ALA A 143 5.30 -5.77 22.61
N ALA A 144 5.61 -5.80 23.91
CA ALA A 144 4.58 -5.76 24.96
C ALA A 144 3.79 -4.43 25.00
N HIS A 145 4.36 -3.35 24.46
CA HIS A 145 3.78 -1.99 24.52
C HIS A 145 3.78 -1.31 23.15
N ASN A 146 3.31 -2.02 22.13
CA ASN A 146 3.11 -1.43 20.81
C ASN A 146 1.94 -0.44 20.79
N ASN A 147 2.05 0.57 19.93
CA ASN A 147 1.01 1.53 19.60
C ASN A 147 0.75 1.47 18.09
N ILE A 148 0.41 0.28 17.59
CA ILE A 148 0.25 0.05 16.16
C ILE A 148 -1.04 0.72 15.70
N GLU A 149 -0.92 1.61 14.73
CA GLU A 149 -2.04 2.10 13.94
C GLU A 149 -1.92 1.47 12.56
N SER A 150 -2.93 0.75 12.09
CA SER A 150 -2.84 0.00 10.83
C SER A 150 -4.24 -0.23 10.24
N LYS A 151 -4.33 -0.44 8.94
CA LYS A 151 -5.60 -0.72 8.25
C LYS A 151 -5.42 -1.94 7.37
N PHE A 152 -6.34 -2.89 7.49
CA PHE A 152 -6.23 -4.20 6.84
C PHE A 152 -7.62 -4.75 6.55
N ILE A 153 -7.69 -5.67 5.60
CA ILE A 153 -8.90 -6.41 5.23
C ILE A 153 -8.98 -7.71 6.02
N VAL A 154 -10.18 -8.11 6.43
CA VAL A 154 -10.47 -9.42 7.00
C VAL A 154 -10.58 -10.44 5.88
N LEU A 155 -9.69 -11.43 5.88
CA LEU A 155 -9.72 -12.52 4.89
C LEU A 155 -10.62 -13.65 5.37
N GLU A 156 -10.33 -14.17 6.57
CA GLU A 156 -11.02 -15.34 7.11
C GLU A 156 -11.31 -15.18 8.59
N LYS A 157 -12.49 -15.65 9.01
CA LYS A 157 -12.92 -15.67 10.40
C LYS A 157 -12.82 -17.09 10.93
N GLY A 158 -12.02 -17.25 11.98
CA GLY A 158 -11.65 -18.55 12.52
C GLY A 158 -12.55 -18.99 13.66
N SER A 159 -12.03 -19.98 14.38
CA SER A 159 -12.73 -20.56 15.52
C SER A 159 -12.94 -19.53 16.64
N THR A 160 -14.07 -19.68 17.31
CA THR A 160 -14.43 -18.87 18.47
C THR A 160 -14.23 -19.68 19.73
N ALA A 161 -13.47 -19.14 20.68
CA ALA A 161 -13.20 -19.75 21.98
C ALA A 161 -13.77 -18.92 23.12
N LEU A 162 -13.84 -19.50 24.32
CA LEU A 162 -14.15 -18.80 25.56
C LEU A 162 -12.90 -18.76 26.43
N GLU A 163 -12.48 -17.57 26.84
CA GLU A 163 -11.46 -17.37 27.88
C GLU A 163 -12.13 -16.76 29.11
N GLY A 164 -12.38 -17.62 30.09
CA GLY A 164 -13.22 -17.27 31.25
C GLY A 164 -14.65 -17.00 30.83
N LYS A 165 -15.10 -15.74 30.99
CA LYS A 165 -16.45 -15.29 30.56
C LYS A 165 -16.44 -14.57 29.21
N ASN A 166 -15.27 -14.32 28.64
CA ASN A 166 -15.14 -13.51 27.43
C ASN A 166 -15.01 -14.40 26.20
N ARG A 167 -15.77 -14.07 25.16
CA ARG A 167 -15.63 -14.68 23.84
C ARG A 167 -14.38 -14.13 23.15
N ILE A 168 -13.65 -15.02 22.48
CA ILE A 168 -12.48 -14.69 21.69
C ILE A 168 -12.67 -15.25 20.29
N CYS A 169 -12.34 -14.48 19.28
CA CYS A 169 -12.37 -14.93 17.89
C CYS A 169 -11.05 -14.63 17.23
N LEU A 170 -10.49 -15.64 16.58
CA LEU A 170 -9.28 -15.48 15.80
C LEU A 170 -9.66 -15.20 14.35
N THR A 171 -8.94 -14.32 13.70
CA THR A 171 -9.19 -13.91 12.31
C THR A 171 -7.87 -13.78 11.57
N LEU A 172 -7.86 -14.12 10.28
CA LEU A 172 -6.77 -13.80 9.37
C LEU A 172 -7.08 -12.45 8.74
N VAL A 173 -6.16 -11.50 8.89
CA VAL A 173 -6.25 -10.18 8.26
C VAL A 173 -5.01 -9.91 7.45
N ALA A 174 -5.12 -9.08 6.42
CA ALA A 174 -4.01 -8.75 5.55
C ALA A 174 -4.09 -7.31 5.02
N ASP A 175 -2.94 -6.79 4.64
CA ASP A 175 -2.79 -5.59 3.82
C ASP A 175 -1.95 -5.94 2.59
N GLU A 176 -1.63 -4.95 1.77
CA GLU A 176 -0.84 -5.13 0.55
C GLU A 176 0.58 -5.65 0.78
N THR A 177 1.01 -5.79 2.05
CA THR A 177 2.38 -6.13 2.42
C THR A 177 2.55 -7.43 3.17
N ALA A 178 1.58 -7.84 3.98
CA ALA A 178 1.62 -9.07 4.77
C ALA A 178 0.24 -9.46 5.30
N ALA A 179 0.16 -10.68 5.83
CA ALA A 179 -0.95 -11.13 6.67
C ALA A 179 -0.54 -11.26 8.14
N VAL A 180 -1.51 -11.26 9.04
CA VAL A 180 -1.31 -11.49 10.48
C VAL A 180 -2.56 -12.10 11.10
N HIS A 181 -2.41 -12.85 12.18
CA HIS A 181 -3.54 -13.26 13.01
C HIS A 181 -3.99 -12.11 13.90
N LEU A 182 -5.26 -11.74 13.79
CA LEU A 182 -5.93 -10.76 14.64
C LEU A 182 -6.87 -11.48 15.60
N GLN A 183 -6.77 -11.14 16.89
CA GLN A 183 -7.68 -11.62 17.92
C GLN A 183 -8.68 -10.54 18.32
N LEU A 184 -9.96 -10.89 18.22
CA LEU A 184 -11.12 -10.10 18.58
C LEU A 184 -11.69 -10.54 19.93
N TRP A 185 -12.31 -9.61 20.66
CA TRP A 185 -12.89 -9.86 21.98
C TRP A 185 -14.38 -9.51 22.06
N GLY A 186 -15.15 -10.37 22.71
CA GLY A 186 -16.54 -10.11 23.07
C GLY A 186 -17.40 -9.78 21.86
N ASP A 187 -17.91 -8.56 21.82
CA ASP A 187 -18.79 -8.08 20.74
C ASP A 187 -18.05 -7.85 19.42
N GLU A 188 -16.73 -7.60 19.46
CA GLU A 188 -15.90 -7.45 18.24
C GLU A 188 -15.98 -8.71 17.36
N CYS A 189 -16.15 -9.89 17.96
CA CYS A 189 -16.37 -11.14 17.26
C CYS A 189 -17.57 -11.13 16.31
N ASN A 190 -18.59 -10.32 16.57
CA ASN A 190 -19.78 -10.21 15.74
C ASN A 190 -19.79 -8.92 14.92
N ALA A 191 -18.85 -8.01 15.17
CA ALA A 191 -18.82 -6.69 14.53
C ALA A 191 -18.14 -6.70 13.16
N PHE A 192 -17.34 -7.73 12.86
CA PHE A 192 -16.54 -7.83 11.65
C PHE A 192 -16.73 -9.18 10.97
N ASP A 193 -16.82 -9.15 9.65
CA ASP A 193 -16.91 -10.33 8.77
C ASP A 193 -15.85 -10.27 7.65
N SER A 194 -15.64 -11.40 6.97
CA SER A 194 -14.73 -11.47 5.82
C SER A 194 -15.08 -10.43 4.75
N GLY A 195 -14.07 -9.75 4.23
CA GLY A 195 -14.21 -8.62 3.30
C GLY A 195 -14.22 -7.25 3.98
N ASP A 196 -14.41 -7.17 5.30
CA ASP A 196 -14.40 -5.90 6.02
C ASP A 196 -13.00 -5.29 6.09
N ILE A 197 -12.92 -3.97 5.93
CA ILE A 197 -11.68 -3.22 6.10
C ILE A 197 -11.69 -2.55 7.46
N ILE A 198 -10.77 -2.97 8.33
CA ILE A 198 -10.69 -2.52 9.72
C ILE A 198 -9.54 -1.52 9.88
N HIS A 199 -9.81 -0.40 10.54
CA HIS A 199 -8.80 0.51 11.08
C HIS A 199 -8.53 0.14 12.54
N LEU A 200 -7.33 -0.37 12.80
CA LEU A 200 -6.81 -0.61 14.14
C LEU A 200 -6.07 0.63 14.65
N ARG A 201 -6.39 1.07 15.86
CA ARG A 201 -5.64 2.11 16.58
C ARG A 201 -5.10 1.59 17.90
N LYS A 202 -3.88 1.99 18.24
CA LYS A 202 -3.17 1.61 19.48
C LYS A 202 -3.10 0.10 19.72
N GLY A 203 -2.96 -0.65 18.64
CA GLY A 203 -2.87 -2.09 18.64
C GLY A 203 -1.55 -2.61 19.20
N ILE A 204 -1.59 -3.88 19.61
CA ILE A 204 -0.49 -4.60 20.23
C ILE A 204 -0.26 -5.88 19.42
N PHE A 205 0.96 -6.06 18.95
CA PHE A 205 1.42 -7.31 18.34
C PHE A 205 2.39 -7.98 19.32
N SER A 206 2.00 -9.11 19.91
CA SER A 206 2.75 -9.73 20.99
C SER A 206 2.46 -11.22 21.11
N TYR A 207 3.35 -11.96 21.80
CA TYR A 207 3.10 -13.36 22.11
C TYR A 207 1.93 -13.51 23.08
N GLN A 208 1.00 -14.41 22.74
CA GLN A 208 -0.10 -14.86 23.56
C GLN A 208 -0.19 -16.38 23.46
N HIS A 209 0.00 -17.07 24.59
CA HIS A 209 0.02 -18.54 24.65
C HIS A 209 0.94 -19.20 23.59
N GLY A 210 2.10 -18.59 23.32
CA GLY A 210 3.09 -19.09 22.35
C GLY A 210 2.85 -18.66 20.90
N ASN A 211 1.74 -17.99 20.58
CA ASN A 211 1.44 -17.51 19.23
C ASN A 211 1.60 -15.99 19.15
N LEU A 212 2.09 -15.47 18.02
CA LEU A 212 2.17 -14.04 17.78
C LEU A 212 0.86 -13.51 17.23
N ILE A 213 0.20 -12.66 17.99
CA ILE A 213 -1.16 -12.22 17.71
C ILE A 213 -1.24 -10.70 17.74
N LEU A 214 -1.91 -10.12 16.74
CA LEU A 214 -2.32 -8.72 16.72
C LEU A 214 -3.64 -8.58 17.48
N ARG A 215 -3.78 -7.52 18.29
CA ARG A 215 -4.99 -7.23 19.06
C ARG A 215 -5.10 -5.75 19.39
N ALA A 216 -6.32 -5.25 19.60
CA ALA A 216 -6.54 -3.88 20.06
C ALA A 216 -5.98 -3.62 21.48
N GLY A 217 -6.11 -4.61 22.37
CA GLY A 217 -5.75 -4.44 23.78
C GLY A 217 -6.66 -3.44 24.51
N LYS A 218 -6.38 -3.16 25.79
CA LYS A 218 -7.28 -2.34 26.64
C LYS A 218 -7.47 -0.88 26.18
N ARG A 219 -6.50 -0.33 25.46
CA ARG A 219 -6.50 1.09 25.03
C ARG A 219 -6.69 1.26 23.52
N GLY A 220 -6.65 0.17 22.77
CA GLY A 220 -6.85 0.20 21.34
C GLY A 220 -8.31 0.02 20.97
N LYS A 221 -8.58 0.22 19.68
CA LYS A 221 -9.91 0.12 19.12
C LYS A 221 -9.81 -0.40 17.68
N LEU A 222 -10.79 -1.20 17.29
CA LEU A 222 -11.03 -1.62 15.91
C LEU A 222 -12.27 -0.88 15.41
N GLU A 223 -12.16 -0.27 14.24
CA GLU A 223 -13.27 0.43 13.58
C GLU A 223 -13.41 -0.05 12.14
N LYS A 224 -14.62 -0.42 11.74
CA LYS A 224 -14.90 -0.72 10.34
C LYS A 224 -14.83 0.56 9.53
N SER A 225 -14.04 0.55 8.46
CA SER A 225 -13.71 1.73 7.65
C SER A 225 -14.06 1.55 6.16
N GLY A 226 -14.52 0.37 5.76
CA GLY A 226 -14.91 0.02 4.39
C GLY A 226 -15.11 -1.48 4.23
N GLU A 227 -15.34 -1.92 2.99
CA GLU A 227 -15.52 -3.33 2.61
C GLU A 227 -14.99 -3.58 1.19
N PHE A 228 -14.51 -4.80 0.90
CA PHE A 228 -14.19 -5.41 -0.41
C PHE A 228 -13.19 -4.71 -1.35
N VAL A 229 -12.77 -3.47 -1.10
CA VAL A 229 -11.87 -2.70 -1.99
C VAL A 229 -10.54 -2.41 -1.29
N MET A 230 -9.74 -3.46 -1.07
CA MET A 230 -8.37 -3.33 -0.54
C MET A 230 -7.47 -4.42 -1.12
N SER A 231 -6.32 -4.03 -1.67
CA SER A 231 -5.28 -4.95 -2.11
C SER A 231 -4.66 -5.65 -0.90
N TYR A 232 -4.36 -6.95 -1.03
CA TYR A 232 -3.73 -7.70 0.05
C TYR A 232 -2.81 -8.81 -0.45
N VAL A 233 -1.91 -9.25 0.43
CA VAL A 233 -1.11 -10.48 0.26
C VAL A 233 -1.21 -11.34 1.51
N GLU A 234 -1.29 -12.66 1.33
CA GLU A 234 -1.33 -13.61 2.45
C GLU A 234 0.05 -14.00 2.99
N ILE A 235 1.11 -13.64 2.24
CA ILE A 235 2.49 -14.02 2.51
C ILE A 235 3.39 -12.77 2.40
N PRO A 236 4.26 -12.50 3.38
CA PRO A 236 4.49 -13.28 4.60
C PRO A 236 3.33 -13.16 5.59
N ASN A 237 3.17 -14.18 6.44
CA ASN A 237 2.29 -14.08 7.61
C ASN A 237 3.14 -13.79 8.86
N MET A 238 2.96 -12.61 9.44
CA MET A 238 3.75 -12.12 10.57
C MET A 238 3.60 -12.98 11.84
N SER A 239 2.47 -13.67 11.98
CA SER A 239 2.19 -14.63 13.05
C SER A 239 2.88 -15.97 12.86
N GLU A 240 3.36 -16.27 11.65
CA GLU A 240 4.07 -17.49 11.28
C GLU A 240 5.58 -17.24 11.09
N ILE A 241 6.11 -16.16 11.65
CA ILE A 241 7.55 -15.89 11.70
C ILE A 241 8.07 -16.21 13.09
N HIS A 242 9.23 -16.87 13.18
CA HIS A 242 9.97 -17.02 14.41
C HIS A 242 10.77 -15.73 14.67
N TRP A 243 10.55 -15.12 15.84
CA TRP A 243 11.23 -13.90 16.25
C TRP A 243 12.14 -14.16 17.42
N ILE A 244 13.37 -13.65 17.35
CA ILE A 244 14.34 -13.73 18.44
C ILE A 244 14.64 -12.33 19.00
N PRO A 245 14.83 -12.19 20.32
CA PRO A 245 15.29 -10.95 20.90
C PRO A 245 16.65 -10.55 20.33
N HIS A 246 16.83 -9.25 20.06
CA HIS A 246 18.09 -8.73 19.57
C HIS A 246 19.20 -8.91 20.62
N ALA A 247 20.36 -9.40 20.18
CA ALA A 247 21.45 -9.83 21.07
C ALA A 247 21.92 -8.75 22.06
N THR A 248 21.87 -7.49 21.66
CA THR A 248 22.31 -6.35 22.49
C THR A 248 21.17 -5.58 23.17
N ASN A 249 19.92 -5.80 22.78
CA ASN A 249 18.77 -5.13 23.37
C ASN A 249 17.52 -5.98 23.24
N SER A 250 17.17 -6.67 24.33
CA SER A 250 16.03 -7.59 24.39
C SER A 250 14.66 -6.94 24.18
N LYS A 251 14.57 -5.61 24.08
CA LYS A 251 13.34 -4.90 23.70
C LYS A 251 13.09 -4.90 22.19
N TYR A 252 14.12 -5.14 21.38
CA TYR A 252 14.00 -5.25 19.92
C TYR A 252 13.97 -6.72 19.54
N TYR A 253 13.19 -7.05 18.51
CA TYR A 253 13.12 -8.39 17.95
C TYR A 253 13.59 -8.37 16.50
N ILE A 254 14.23 -9.44 16.08
CA ILE A 254 14.60 -9.67 14.68
C ILE A 254 13.91 -10.94 14.17
N GLN A 255 13.56 -10.92 12.89
CA GLN A 255 13.03 -12.09 12.21
C GLN A 255 14.15 -13.10 12.03
N ASP A 256 13.92 -14.34 12.45
CA ASP A 256 14.89 -15.42 12.38
C ASP A 256 14.61 -16.32 11.17
N TYR A 257 13.46 -17.02 11.18
CA TYR A 257 13.01 -17.83 10.05
C TYR A 257 11.49 -17.87 9.95
N VAL A 258 10.98 -18.24 8.77
CA VAL A 258 9.54 -18.45 8.52
C VAL A 258 9.16 -19.84 9.04
N ILE A 259 8.21 -19.91 9.99
CA ILE A 259 7.67 -21.16 10.55
C ILE A 259 6.80 -21.87 9.52
N SER A 260 5.98 -21.11 8.78
CA SER A 260 5.12 -21.61 7.71
C SER A 260 4.88 -20.52 6.67
N PRO A 261 4.91 -20.83 5.35
CA PRO A 261 4.64 -19.86 4.30
C PRO A 261 3.17 -19.39 4.28
N HIS A 262 2.25 -20.21 4.80
CA HIS A 262 0.83 -19.89 4.94
C HIS A 262 0.39 -20.03 6.40
N SER A 263 -0.78 -19.50 6.73
CA SER A 263 -1.32 -19.70 8.08
C SER A 263 -1.58 -21.19 8.36
N ARG A 264 -1.09 -21.68 9.50
CA ARG A 264 -1.39 -23.04 9.99
C ARG A 264 -2.79 -23.15 10.61
N ILE A 265 -3.40 -22.02 10.97
CA ILE A 265 -4.74 -21.92 11.54
C ILE A 265 -5.80 -21.75 10.45
N PHE A 266 -5.43 -21.01 9.40
CA PHE A 266 -6.25 -20.69 8.23
C PHE A 266 -5.56 -21.23 6.98
N PRO A 267 -5.59 -22.56 6.75
CA PRO A 267 -4.93 -23.14 5.60
C PRO A 267 -5.61 -22.67 4.30
N PRO A 268 -4.85 -22.42 3.23
CA PRO A 268 -5.43 -22.06 1.95
C PRO A 268 -6.39 -23.15 1.45
N ILE A 269 -7.52 -22.73 0.90
CA ILE A 269 -8.52 -23.64 0.32
C ILE A 269 -7.92 -24.21 -0.98
N PRO A 270 -7.94 -25.56 -1.17
CA PRO A 270 -7.40 -26.21 -2.36
C PRO A 270 -8.13 -25.88 -3.67
#